data_AF-A0A1P8WQQ3-F1
#
_entry.id   AF-A0A1P8WQQ3-F1
#
_cell.length_a   1.000
_cell.length_b   1.000
_cell.length_c   1.000
_cell.angle_alpha   90.00
_cell.angle_beta   90.00
_cell.angle_gamma   90.00
#
_symmetry.space_group_name_H-M   'P 1'
#
loop_
_entity.id
_entity.type
_entity.pdbx_description
1 polymer ?
#
loop_
_entity_poly.entity_id
_entity_poly.type
_entity_poly.pdbx_seq_one_letter_code
_entity_poly.pdbx_strand_id
1 'polypeptide(L)'
;MKTKNHQCLGIVMAVIVIFCGGHDSTASADLITFAFEAVADSPSSTLPFGAGQTISGSYTFELDTAPTTTPAANTFTFYTDAITNFDITIDGFGTGNGGPGGDILLGDPVQTSGSFNFLSDKYVVNSAVSGITVFSSFYNANRNLVGAQLSLQDLDQQGLDSEDLVATPPDLTFFLDNTGPNFDSDHAILNLSFSTPGGGAGSTSFRLTSLTAVSPVPEPNTTAMLLLCAGCSVLRTAHRRRTSG
;
A
#
# COMPACT_ATOMS: atom_id res chain seq x y z
N MET A 1 -58.02 57.28 25.63
CA MET A 1 -56.78 57.70 24.95
C MET A 1 -55.68 56.71 25.32
N LYS A 2 -55.10 56.03 24.31
CA LYS A 2 -53.97 55.07 24.31
C LYS A 2 -54.09 53.77 25.11
N THR A 3 -54.64 52.75 24.45
CA THR A 3 -54.38 51.31 24.68
C THR A 3 -53.02 50.92 24.09
N LYS A 4 -52.19 50.19 24.83
CA LYS A 4 -50.96 49.56 24.32
C LYS A 4 -51.22 48.05 24.19
N ASN A 5 -51.35 47.59 22.95
CA ASN A 5 -51.28 46.18 22.58
C ASN A 5 -49.81 45.78 22.47
N HIS A 6 -49.32 44.96 23.39
CA HIS A 6 -48.05 44.26 23.19
C HIS A 6 -48.34 42.91 22.52
N GLN A 7 -47.94 42.81 21.25
CA GLN A 7 -47.94 41.58 20.48
C GLN A 7 -46.93 40.62 21.10
N CYS A 8 -47.43 39.54 21.67
CA CYS A 8 -46.66 38.38 22.08
C CYS A 8 -46.28 37.63 20.79
N LEU A 9 -45.15 38.00 20.18
CA LEU A 9 -44.57 37.27 19.06
C LEU A 9 -43.93 36.01 19.62
N GLY A 10 -44.72 34.95 19.75
CA GLY A 10 -44.26 33.62 20.12
C GLY A 10 -43.22 33.14 19.12
N ILE A 11 -41.97 33.09 19.58
CA ILE A 11 -40.85 32.48 18.89
C ILE A 11 -41.20 31.01 18.69
N VAL A 12 -41.60 30.64 17.47
CA VAL A 12 -41.68 29.24 17.03
C VAL A 12 -40.24 28.74 16.95
N MET A 13 -39.75 28.20 18.06
CA MET A 13 -38.50 27.46 18.09
C MET A 13 -38.73 26.16 17.32
N ALA A 14 -38.40 26.18 16.03
CA ALA A 14 -38.30 24.97 15.23
C ALA A 14 -37.13 24.17 15.79
N VAL A 15 -37.42 23.26 16.73
CA VAL A 15 -36.52 22.19 17.12
C VAL A 15 -36.41 21.27 15.91
N ILE A 16 -35.42 21.53 15.06
CA ILE A 16 -34.98 20.57 14.06
C ILE A 16 -34.33 19.45 14.86
N VAL A 17 -35.13 18.46 15.25
CA VAL A 17 -34.63 17.15 15.66
C VAL A 17 -34.03 16.54 14.41
N ILE A 18 -32.74 16.79 14.19
CA ILE A 18 -31.95 16.00 13.27
C ILE A 18 -31.91 14.62 13.93
N PHE A 19 -32.80 13.73 13.49
CA PHE A 19 -32.59 12.30 13.63
C PHE A 19 -31.29 12.00 12.89
N CYS A 20 -30.16 12.13 13.60
CA CYS A 20 -28.95 11.42 13.26
C CYS A 20 -29.31 9.95 13.45
N GLY A 21 -29.94 9.35 12.44
CA GLY A 21 -29.89 7.91 12.29
C GLY A 21 -28.42 7.56 12.41
N GLY A 22 -28.09 6.75 13.42
CA GLY A 22 -26.78 6.15 13.54
C GLY A 22 -26.56 5.38 12.24
N HIS A 23 -25.93 6.04 11.29
CA HIS A 23 -25.09 5.32 10.35
C HIS A 23 -24.05 4.72 11.27
N ASP A 24 -24.25 3.45 11.61
CA ASP A 24 -23.16 2.55 11.92
C ASP A 24 -22.15 2.83 10.82
N SER A 25 -21.19 3.67 11.15
CA SER A 25 -20.02 3.87 10.34
C SER A 25 -19.35 2.53 10.52
N THR A 26 -19.67 1.57 9.65
CA THR A 26 -18.81 0.42 9.41
C THR A 26 -17.46 1.06 9.22
N ALA A 27 -16.61 0.95 10.23
CA ALA A 27 -15.28 1.52 10.21
C ALA A 27 -14.69 1.02 8.89
N SER A 28 -14.48 1.95 7.95
CA SER A 28 -13.78 1.61 6.73
C SER A 28 -12.44 1.10 7.22
N ALA A 29 -12.10 -0.15 6.89
CA ALA A 29 -10.80 -0.70 7.24
C ALA A 29 -9.74 0.29 6.76
N ASP A 30 -8.77 0.58 7.62
CA ASP A 30 -7.74 1.58 7.31
C ASP A 30 -6.88 1.03 6.16
N LEU A 31 -7.04 1.62 4.98
CA LEU A 31 -6.22 1.32 3.81
C LEU A 31 -4.83 1.92 4.00
N ILE A 32 -3.82 1.09 3.80
CA ILE A 32 -2.42 1.47 3.92
C ILE A 32 -1.75 1.28 2.57
N THR A 33 -1.07 2.33 2.11
CA THR A 33 -0.29 2.30 0.88
C THR A 33 1.19 2.45 1.21
N PHE A 34 2.00 1.51 0.76
CA PHE A 34 3.45 1.60 0.82
C PHE A 34 3.99 1.92 -0.57
N ALA A 35 4.82 2.96 -0.67
CA ALA A 35 5.59 3.29 -1.86
C ALA A 35 7.00 2.72 -1.75
N PHE A 36 7.57 2.30 -2.87
CA PHE A 36 8.90 1.71 -2.92
C PHE A 36 9.70 2.17 -4.13
N GLU A 37 11.02 2.12 -4.01
CA GLU A 37 11.97 2.25 -5.12
C GLU A 37 13.02 1.14 -5.06
N ALA A 38 13.37 0.61 -6.23
CA ALA A 38 14.40 -0.39 -6.41
C ALA A 38 15.31 -0.04 -7.59
N VAL A 39 16.55 -0.55 -7.55
CA VAL A 39 17.59 -0.27 -8.54
C VAL A 39 18.25 -1.55 -9.01
N ALA A 40 18.56 -1.64 -10.31
CA ALA A 40 19.40 -2.70 -10.85
C ALA A 40 20.87 -2.49 -10.49
N ASP A 41 21.45 -3.35 -9.65
CA ASP A 41 22.88 -3.24 -9.28
C ASP A 41 23.82 -3.56 -10.45
N SER A 42 23.36 -4.38 -11.40
CA SER A 42 24.13 -4.80 -12.58
C SER A 42 23.23 -4.90 -13.81
N PRO A 43 23.79 -4.81 -15.03
CA PRO A 43 22.98 -4.95 -16.23
C PRO A 43 22.44 -6.39 -16.34
N SER A 44 21.17 -6.51 -16.73
CA SER A 44 20.60 -7.82 -17.04
C SER A 44 21.20 -8.37 -18.34
N SER A 45 21.58 -9.66 -18.33
CA SER A 45 22.05 -10.35 -19.52
C SER A 45 20.92 -10.77 -20.47
N THR A 46 19.67 -10.73 -20.00
CA THR A 46 18.51 -11.24 -20.74
C THR A 46 17.44 -10.19 -21.01
N LEU A 47 17.33 -9.16 -20.18
CA LEU A 47 16.35 -8.07 -20.30
C LEU A 47 17.08 -6.74 -20.52
N PRO A 48 16.42 -5.71 -21.07
CA PRO A 48 17.07 -4.46 -21.46
C PRO A 48 17.36 -3.52 -20.27
N PHE A 49 17.51 -4.05 -19.07
CA PHE A 49 17.76 -3.27 -17.86
C PHE A 49 19.26 -3.04 -17.70
N GLY A 50 19.67 -1.77 -17.76
CA GLY A 50 21.04 -1.37 -17.45
C GLY A 50 21.32 -1.30 -15.94
N ALA A 51 22.58 -1.24 -15.56
CA ALA A 51 22.94 -0.89 -14.19
C ALA A 51 22.43 0.51 -13.85
N GLY A 52 21.91 0.68 -12.63
CA GLY A 52 21.29 1.93 -12.18
C GLY A 52 19.86 2.14 -12.68
N GLN A 53 19.27 1.20 -13.43
CA GLN A 53 17.86 1.29 -13.83
C GLN A 53 16.97 1.35 -12.57
N THR A 54 16.23 2.45 -12.44
CA THR A 54 15.28 2.65 -11.34
C THR A 54 13.90 2.09 -11.69
N ILE A 55 13.29 1.48 -10.69
CA ILE A 55 11.91 1.02 -10.67
C ILE A 55 11.26 1.61 -9.44
N SER A 56 10.08 2.20 -9.62
CA SER A 56 9.28 2.73 -8.52
C SER A 56 7.92 2.06 -8.52
N GLY A 57 7.25 2.01 -7.38
CA GLY A 57 5.90 1.48 -7.33
C GLY A 57 5.23 1.70 -5.99
N SER A 58 4.05 1.15 -5.86
CA SER A 58 3.30 1.15 -4.62
C SER A 58 2.41 -0.08 -4.52
N TYR A 59 2.08 -0.46 -3.30
CA TYR A 59 1.04 -1.45 -3.05
C TYR A 59 0.17 -1.02 -1.88
N THR A 60 -1.09 -1.41 -1.93
CA THR A 60 -2.10 -1.06 -0.94
C THR A 60 -2.77 -2.31 -0.39
N PHE A 61 -3.04 -2.33 0.90
CA PHE A 61 -3.82 -3.38 1.58
C PHE A 61 -4.66 -2.79 2.72
N GLU A 62 -5.60 -3.57 3.24
CA GLU A 62 -6.38 -3.22 4.43
C GLU A 62 -5.64 -3.71 5.69
N LEU A 63 -5.34 -2.81 6.64
CA LEU A 63 -4.58 -3.18 7.85
C LEU A 63 -5.27 -4.28 8.66
N ASP A 64 -6.60 -4.25 8.73
CA ASP A 64 -7.41 -5.22 9.48
C ASP A 64 -7.66 -6.53 8.71
N THR A 65 -6.90 -6.80 7.65
CA THR A 65 -7.03 -8.05 6.89
C THR A 65 -6.67 -9.22 7.79
N ALA A 66 -7.65 -10.09 8.05
CA ALA A 66 -7.41 -11.31 8.81
C ALA A 66 -6.51 -12.28 8.02
N PRO A 67 -5.54 -12.94 8.67
CA PRO A 67 -4.71 -13.92 8.00
C PRO A 67 -5.55 -15.14 7.57
N THR A 68 -5.23 -15.70 6.39
CA THR A 68 -5.85 -16.93 5.88
C THR A 68 -5.31 -18.19 6.55
N THR A 69 -4.15 -18.12 7.18
CA THR A 69 -3.55 -19.20 7.98
C THR A 69 -3.41 -18.80 9.43
N THR A 70 -3.54 -19.77 10.34
CA THR A 70 -3.21 -19.54 11.75
C THR A 70 -1.71 -19.29 11.90
N PRO A 71 -1.27 -18.20 12.55
CA PRO A 71 0.13 -17.97 12.88
C PRO A 71 0.71 -19.18 13.63
N ALA A 72 1.86 -19.64 13.17
CA ALA A 72 2.57 -20.76 13.78
C ALA A 72 4.07 -20.50 13.71
N ALA A 73 4.79 -20.90 14.76
CA ALA A 73 6.24 -20.73 14.85
C ALA A 73 6.95 -21.39 13.67
N ASN A 74 8.01 -20.74 13.18
CA ASN A 74 8.86 -21.22 12.09
C ASN A 74 8.15 -21.34 10.74
N THR A 75 7.08 -20.59 10.51
CA THR A 75 6.28 -20.67 9.27
C THR A 75 5.80 -19.29 8.81
N PHE A 76 5.26 -19.22 7.60
CA PHE A 76 4.57 -18.03 7.13
C PHE A 76 3.13 -17.99 7.62
N THR A 77 2.73 -16.83 8.12
CA THR A 77 1.36 -16.35 8.11
C THR A 77 1.05 -15.77 6.73
N PHE A 78 -0.04 -16.25 6.13
CA PHE A 78 -0.51 -15.82 4.82
C PHE A 78 -1.68 -14.86 4.96
N TYR A 79 -1.66 -13.82 4.15
CA TYR A 79 -2.77 -12.90 3.93
C TYR A 79 -3.09 -12.98 2.43
N THR A 80 -3.91 -13.97 2.07
CA THR A 80 -4.27 -14.24 0.67
C THR A 80 -5.22 -13.18 0.14
N ASP A 81 -5.00 -12.74 -1.10
CA ASP A 81 -5.80 -11.70 -1.76
C ASP A 81 -5.86 -10.36 -0.98
N ALA A 82 -4.88 -10.10 -0.10
CA ALA A 82 -4.84 -8.92 0.78
C ALA A 82 -4.47 -7.62 0.05
N ILE A 83 -3.77 -7.70 -1.08
CA ILE A 83 -3.40 -6.53 -1.88
C ILE A 83 -4.61 -6.06 -2.69
N THR A 84 -5.01 -4.82 -2.46
CA THR A 84 -6.13 -4.17 -3.16
C THR A 84 -5.69 -3.45 -4.44
N ASN A 85 -4.44 -2.98 -4.46
CA ASN A 85 -3.83 -2.32 -5.61
C ASN A 85 -2.32 -2.53 -5.61
N PHE A 86 -1.72 -2.71 -6.79
CA PHE A 86 -0.27 -2.79 -6.97
C PHE A 86 0.13 -2.05 -8.23
N ASP A 87 0.95 -1.02 -8.10
CA ASP A 87 1.44 -0.22 -9.21
C ASP A 87 2.94 -0.32 -9.34
N ILE A 88 3.43 -0.35 -10.57
CA ILE A 88 4.87 -0.32 -10.86
C ILE A 88 5.15 0.57 -12.05
N THR A 89 6.27 1.27 -12.00
CA THR A 89 6.80 2.08 -13.08
C THR A 89 8.25 1.70 -13.28
N ILE A 90 8.61 1.39 -14.52
CA ILE A 90 10.00 1.18 -14.92
C ILE A 90 10.37 2.34 -15.84
N ASP A 91 11.32 3.17 -15.39
CA ASP A 91 11.71 4.35 -16.16
C ASP A 91 12.16 3.96 -17.57
N GLY A 92 11.62 4.66 -18.58
CA GLY A 92 11.85 4.37 -20.00
C GLY A 92 11.04 3.20 -20.60
N PHE A 93 10.32 2.41 -19.79
CA PHE A 93 9.54 1.25 -20.29
C PHE A 93 8.04 1.33 -20.01
N GLY A 94 7.62 2.18 -19.06
CA GLY A 94 6.22 2.50 -18.81
C GLY A 94 5.71 2.04 -17.44
N THR A 95 4.39 1.99 -17.32
CA THR A 95 3.67 1.67 -16.07
C THR A 95 2.94 0.33 -16.20
N GLY A 96 2.92 -0.42 -15.11
CA GLY A 96 2.16 -1.64 -14.96
C GLY A 96 1.29 -1.58 -13.72
N ASN A 97 0.19 -2.30 -13.77
CA ASN A 97 -0.80 -2.34 -12.71
C ASN A 97 -1.18 -3.80 -12.43
N GLY A 98 -1.26 -4.14 -11.16
CA GLY A 98 -1.85 -5.36 -10.62
C GLY A 98 -3.18 -5.00 -9.99
N GLY A 99 -4.22 -5.73 -10.39
CA GLY A 99 -5.53 -5.61 -9.76
C GLY A 99 -5.52 -6.19 -8.33
N PRO A 100 -6.70 -6.22 -7.68
CA PRO A 100 -6.83 -6.88 -6.39
C PRO A 100 -6.53 -8.38 -6.51
N GLY A 101 -6.07 -8.99 -5.42
CA GLY A 101 -5.76 -10.43 -5.35
C GLY A 101 -4.27 -10.77 -5.26
N GLY A 102 -3.44 -9.83 -4.79
CA GLY A 102 -2.06 -10.13 -4.41
C GLY A 102 -1.98 -10.61 -2.96
N ASP A 103 -0.91 -11.31 -2.62
CA ASP A 103 -0.71 -11.92 -1.31
C ASP A 103 0.35 -11.17 -0.50
N ILE A 104 0.20 -11.18 0.82
CA ILE A 104 1.28 -10.84 1.76
C ILE A 104 1.62 -12.09 2.57
N LEU A 105 2.91 -12.36 2.74
CA LEU A 105 3.43 -13.41 3.60
C LEU A 105 4.35 -12.77 4.63
N LEU A 106 4.11 -13.09 5.90
CA LEU A 106 4.91 -12.60 7.03
C LEU A 106 5.19 -13.76 7.97
N GLY A 107 6.41 -13.88 8.49
CA GLY A 107 6.74 -14.95 9.45
C GLY A 107 8.23 -15.16 9.59
N ASP A 108 8.60 -16.21 10.32
CA ASP A 108 9.96 -16.57 10.71
C ASP A 108 10.39 -17.94 10.12
N PRO A 109 10.17 -18.24 8.83
CA PRO A 109 10.38 -19.59 8.31
C PRO A 109 11.82 -20.08 8.51
N VAL A 110 11.95 -21.36 8.89
CA VAL A 110 13.26 -22.04 8.93
C VAL A 110 13.84 -22.07 7.51
N GLN A 111 14.97 -21.41 7.33
CA GLN A 111 15.79 -21.46 6.12
C GLN A 111 16.85 -22.55 6.26
N THR A 112 16.93 -23.42 5.25
CA THR A 112 17.97 -24.44 5.13
C THR A 112 19.01 -23.98 4.13
N SER A 113 20.24 -23.70 4.59
CA SER A 113 21.39 -23.44 3.70
C SER A 113 22.48 -24.48 3.96
N GLY A 114 22.59 -25.45 3.05
CA GLY A 114 23.50 -26.58 3.19
C GLY A 114 23.13 -27.47 4.39
N SER A 115 23.97 -27.47 5.43
CA SER A 115 23.75 -28.24 6.66
C SER A 115 23.28 -27.39 7.84
N PHE A 116 23.02 -26.10 7.64
CA PHE A 116 22.62 -25.18 8.70
C PHE A 116 21.15 -24.77 8.55
N ASN A 117 20.43 -24.80 9.67
CA ASN A 117 19.10 -24.24 9.80
C ASN A 117 19.23 -22.93 10.58
N PHE A 118 18.70 -21.85 10.03
CA PHE A 118 18.53 -20.59 10.76
C PHE A 118 17.10 -20.11 10.57
N LEU A 119 16.60 -19.40 11.59
CA LEU A 119 15.36 -18.66 11.46
C LEU A 119 15.64 -17.38 10.69
N SER A 120 14.64 -16.93 9.95
CA SER A 120 14.73 -15.70 9.21
C SER A 120 13.35 -15.09 9.14
N ASP A 121 13.25 -13.88 9.64
CA ASP A 121 12.02 -13.11 9.55
C ASP A 121 11.89 -12.60 8.13
N LYS A 122 10.70 -12.76 7.56
CA LYS A 122 10.44 -12.47 6.15
C LYS A 122 9.15 -11.73 6.01
N TYR A 123 9.21 -10.70 5.19
CA TYR A 123 8.04 -9.96 4.72
C TYR A 123 8.04 -9.99 3.19
N VAL A 124 7.04 -10.62 2.60
CA VAL A 124 6.94 -10.83 1.15
C VAL A 124 5.60 -10.31 0.65
N VAL A 125 5.63 -9.49 -0.41
CA VAL A 125 4.44 -9.02 -1.11
C VAL A 125 4.49 -9.54 -2.53
N ASN A 126 3.45 -10.23 -2.97
CA ASN A 126 3.35 -10.82 -4.30
C ASN A 126 2.11 -10.31 -5.01
N SER A 127 2.24 -9.89 -6.26
CA SER A 127 1.08 -9.57 -7.10
C SER A 127 1.31 -9.91 -8.56
N ALA A 128 0.24 -10.32 -9.25
CA ALA A 128 0.23 -10.40 -10.69
C ALA A 128 0.14 -8.98 -11.26
N VAL A 129 1.07 -8.62 -12.14
CA VAL A 129 1.16 -7.27 -12.71
C VAL A 129 1.21 -7.37 -14.22
N SER A 130 0.55 -6.45 -14.92
CA SER A 130 0.54 -6.38 -16.38
C SER A 130 0.70 -4.93 -16.86
N GLY A 131 0.87 -4.72 -18.17
CA GLY A 131 0.93 -3.38 -18.78
C GLY A 131 2.33 -2.96 -19.25
N ILE A 132 3.39 -3.63 -18.80
CA ILE A 132 4.76 -3.38 -19.26
C ILE A 132 5.21 -4.48 -20.22
N THR A 133 5.72 -4.08 -21.39
CA THR A 133 6.37 -4.95 -22.36
C THR A 133 7.76 -4.45 -22.65
N VAL A 134 8.77 -5.33 -22.53
CA VAL A 134 10.17 -5.02 -22.81
C VAL A 134 10.70 -5.92 -23.93
N PHE A 135 11.56 -5.39 -24.80
CA PHE A 135 12.23 -6.21 -25.81
C PHE A 135 13.46 -6.89 -25.20
N SER A 136 13.51 -8.22 -25.26
CA SER A 136 14.71 -8.98 -24.90
C SER A 136 15.54 -9.27 -26.13
N SER A 137 16.79 -8.77 -26.13
CA SER A 137 17.78 -9.10 -27.17
C SER A 137 18.19 -10.57 -27.12
N PHE A 138 18.30 -11.16 -25.92
CA PHE A 138 18.66 -12.56 -25.74
C PHE A 138 17.65 -13.52 -26.38
N TYR A 139 16.36 -13.24 -26.21
CA TYR A 139 15.29 -14.05 -26.80
C TYR A 139 14.83 -13.55 -28.17
N ASN A 140 15.34 -12.40 -28.63
CA ASN A 140 14.89 -11.69 -29.82
C ASN A 140 13.35 -11.53 -29.89
N ALA A 141 12.74 -11.19 -28.76
CA ALA A 141 11.29 -11.17 -28.61
C ALA A 141 10.83 -10.20 -27.51
N ASN A 142 9.59 -9.73 -27.63
CA ASN A 142 8.91 -8.98 -26.58
C ASN A 142 8.57 -9.88 -25.38
N ARG A 143 8.73 -9.32 -24.19
CA ARG A 143 8.54 -9.97 -22.89
C ARG A 143 7.57 -9.12 -22.09
N ASN A 144 6.47 -9.72 -21.62
CA ASN A 144 5.48 -9.01 -20.83
C ASN A 144 5.79 -9.21 -19.36
N LEU A 145 5.71 -8.15 -18.57
CA LEU A 145 5.66 -8.25 -17.12
C LEU A 145 4.39 -9.04 -16.76
N VAL A 146 4.53 -10.04 -15.90
CA VAL A 146 3.43 -10.90 -15.44
C VAL A 146 3.33 -11.00 -13.93
N GLY A 147 4.31 -10.47 -13.19
CA GLY A 147 4.27 -10.46 -11.73
C GLY A 147 5.39 -9.62 -11.12
N ALA A 148 5.15 -9.17 -9.90
CA ALA A 148 6.10 -8.48 -9.06
C ALA A 148 6.09 -9.12 -7.66
N GLN A 149 7.27 -9.25 -7.07
CA GLN A 149 7.46 -9.73 -5.71
C GLN A 149 8.43 -8.80 -4.99
N LEU A 150 8.00 -8.18 -3.90
CA LEU A 150 8.90 -7.53 -2.95
C LEU A 150 9.20 -8.54 -1.85
N SER A 151 10.47 -8.68 -1.46
CA SER A 151 10.89 -9.57 -0.38
C SER A 151 11.90 -8.85 0.49
N LEU A 152 11.60 -8.78 1.78
CA LEU A 152 12.51 -8.39 2.84
C LEU A 152 12.85 -9.66 3.61
N GLN A 153 14.13 -9.95 3.73
CA GLN A 153 14.64 -11.06 4.52
C GLN A 153 15.58 -10.53 5.57
N ASP A 154 15.23 -10.79 6.83
CA ASP A 154 15.99 -10.49 8.03
C ASP A 154 16.49 -11.82 8.62
N LEU A 155 17.79 -12.01 8.67
CA LEU A 155 18.46 -13.22 9.14
C LEU A 155 18.90 -13.11 10.60
N ASP A 156 19.07 -11.90 11.10
CA ASP A 156 19.51 -11.65 12.46
C ASP A 156 18.35 -11.36 13.43
N GLN A 157 17.14 -11.23 12.88
CA GLN A 157 15.87 -11.02 13.57
C GLN A 157 15.82 -9.71 14.36
N GLN A 158 16.45 -8.65 13.83
CA GLN A 158 16.48 -7.33 14.46
C GLN A 158 15.64 -6.28 13.73
N GLY A 159 15.37 -6.46 12.44
CA GLY A 159 14.71 -5.50 11.56
C GLY A 159 13.23 -5.77 11.28
N LEU A 160 12.73 -6.99 11.53
CA LEU A 160 11.33 -7.38 11.33
C LEU A 160 10.67 -7.88 12.61
N ASP A 161 9.44 -7.44 12.83
CA ASP A 161 8.51 -8.08 13.75
C ASP A 161 7.54 -8.93 12.92
N SER A 162 7.54 -10.24 13.16
CA SER A 162 6.82 -11.23 12.35
C SER A 162 5.40 -11.53 12.82
N GLU A 163 4.92 -10.84 13.86
CA GLU A 163 3.67 -11.22 14.53
C GLU A 163 2.39 -10.82 13.77
N ASP A 164 2.36 -9.68 13.07
CA ASP A 164 1.16 -9.21 12.34
C ASP A 164 1.47 -8.18 11.23
N LEU A 165 0.49 -7.93 10.34
CA LEU A 165 0.56 -6.84 9.37
C LEU A 165 0.70 -5.49 10.10
N VAL A 166 1.83 -4.83 9.85
CA VAL A 166 2.17 -3.57 10.50
C VAL A 166 1.69 -2.36 9.69
N ALA A 167 1.21 -1.34 10.39
CA ALA A 167 0.82 -0.07 9.77
C ALA A 167 2.01 0.77 9.31
N THR A 168 3.18 0.49 9.87
CA THR A 168 4.46 1.11 9.54
C THR A 168 5.27 0.17 8.68
N PRO A 169 5.90 0.64 7.59
CA PRO A 169 6.78 -0.20 6.79
C PRO A 169 7.96 -0.67 7.64
N PRO A 170 8.51 -1.86 7.38
CA PRO A 170 9.80 -2.27 7.92
C PRO A 170 10.90 -1.25 7.63
N ASP A 171 11.77 -1.01 8.60
CA ASP A 171 12.89 -0.08 8.45
C ASP A 171 13.97 -0.72 7.56
N LEU A 172 14.14 -0.18 6.34
CA LEU A 172 15.10 -0.70 5.38
C LEU A 172 16.56 -0.54 5.81
N THR A 173 16.87 0.30 6.80
CA THR A 173 18.26 0.52 7.23
C THR A 173 18.92 -0.76 7.75
N PHE A 174 18.16 -1.66 8.36
CA PHE A 174 18.63 -2.97 8.81
C PHE A 174 19.03 -3.89 7.65
N PHE A 175 18.33 -3.82 6.51
CA PHE A 175 18.57 -4.68 5.34
C PHE A 175 19.61 -4.14 4.36
N LEU A 176 19.98 -2.87 4.51
CA LEU A 176 20.92 -2.17 3.62
C LEU A 176 22.30 -2.02 4.26
N ASP A 177 22.41 -2.28 5.56
CA ASP A 177 23.67 -2.22 6.30
C ASP A 177 24.52 -3.47 6.02
N ASN A 178 25.31 -3.40 4.95
CA ASN A 178 26.27 -4.44 4.60
C ASN A 178 27.56 -4.39 5.46
N THR A 179 27.54 -3.74 6.65
CA THR A 179 28.76 -3.48 7.44
C THR A 179 28.94 -4.39 8.66
N GLY A 180 28.03 -5.33 8.91
CA GLY A 180 28.14 -6.32 9.99
C GLY A 180 29.28 -7.33 9.80
N PRO A 181 29.92 -7.81 10.89
CA PRO A 181 31.05 -8.75 10.85
C PRO A 181 30.69 -10.14 10.27
N ASN A 182 29.41 -10.40 10.01
CA ASN A 182 28.90 -11.66 9.51
C ASN A 182 28.52 -11.65 8.03
N PHE A 183 28.79 -10.58 7.25
CA PHE A 183 28.12 -10.41 5.95
C PHE A 183 26.62 -10.70 6.14
N ASP A 184 25.96 -9.88 6.96
CA ASP A 184 24.51 -10.01 7.17
C ASP A 184 23.86 -10.14 5.81
N SER A 185 23.33 -11.33 5.54
CA SER A 185 22.78 -11.68 4.24
C SER A 185 21.31 -11.26 4.17
N ASP A 186 20.97 -10.25 4.99
CA ASP A 186 19.73 -9.52 4.92
C ASP A 186 19.63 -8.91 3.54
N HIS A 187 18.45 -9.00 2.98
CA HIS A 187 18.24 -8.45 1.67
C HIS A 187 16.83 -7.93 1.51
N ALA A 188 16.77 -6.74 0.95
CA ALA A 188 15.56 -6.11 0.48
C ALA A 188 15.60 -6.12 -1.05
N ILE A 189 14.75 -6.94 -1.67
CA ILE A 189 14.75 -7.14 -3.12
C ILE A 189 13.35 -6.96 -3.71
N LEU A 190 13.34 -6.49 -4.95
CA LEU A 190 12.19 -6.55 -5.84
C LEU A 190 12.51 -7.53 -6.98
N ASN A 191 11.70 -8.57 -7.12
CA ASN A 191 11.77 -9.51 -8.22
C ASN A 191 10.64 -9.20 -9.22
N LEU A 192 11.00 -8.94 -10.48
CA LEU A 192 10.04 -8.77 -11.57
C LEU A 192 10.06 -9.98 -12.49
N SER A 193 8.89 -10.56 -12.73
CA SER A 193 8.72 -11.77 -13.51
C SER A 193 8.19 -11.45 -14.90
N PHE A 194 8.92 -11.87 -15.94
CA PHE A 194 8.59 -11.62 -17.34
C PHE A 194 8.33 -12.93 -18.11
N SER A 195 7.28 -12.96 -18.93
CA SER A 195 6.81 -14.14 -19.69
C SER A 195 7.87 -14.76 -20.62
N THR A 196 8.20 -16.06 -20.57
CA THR A 196 9.25 -16.69 -21.41
C THR A 196 8.77 -17.24 -22.78
N PRO A 197 9.63 -17.28 -23.81
CA PRO A 197 9.38 -18.10 -25.01
C PRO A 197 9.19 -19.56 -24.60
N GLY A 198 8.07 -20.17 -25.01
CA GLY A 198 7.71 -21.54 -24.63
C GLY A 198 6.77 -21.65 -23.42
N GLY A 199 6.34 -20.52 -22.84
CA GLY A 199 5.48 -20.50 -21.65
C GLY A 199 6.29 -20.44 -20.36
N GLY A 200 5.67 -19.89 -19.31
CA GLY A 200 6.31 -19.62 -18.01
C GLY A 200 6.76 -18.16 -17.84
N ALA A 201 7.53 -17.92 -16.78
CA ALA A 201 8.09 -16.62 -16.44
C ALA A 201 9.52 -16.76 -15.91
N GLY A 202 10.38 -15.79 -16.26
CA GLY A 202 11.71 -15.65 -15.67
C GLY A 202 11.77 -14.40 -14.82
N SER A 203 12.41 -14.47 -13.66
CA SER A 203 12.52 -13.35 -12.72
C SER A 203 13.83 -12.61 -12.88
N THR A 204 13.79 -11.29 -12.68
CA THR A 204 14.96 -10.42 -12.57
C THR A 204 14.88 -9.65 -11.27
N SER A 205 15.97 -9.66 -10.52
CA SER A 205 16.05 -9.06 -9.19
C SER A 205 16.63 -7.65 -9.25
N PHE A 206 16.10 -6.79 -8.41
CA PHE A 206 16.50 -5.41 -8.20
C PHE A 206 16.65 -5.20 -6.70
N ARG A 207 17.64 -4.41 -6.28
CA ARG A 207 17.83 -4.08 -4.87
C ARG A 207 16.86 -2.99 -4.48
N LEU A 208 16.07 -3.22 -3.44
CA LEU A 208 15.20 -2.21 -2.87
C LEU A 208 16.06 -1.12 -2.22
N THR A 209 15.65 0.14 -2.39
CA THR A 209 16.38 1.32 -1.89
C THR A 209 15.52 2.22 -1.03
N SER A 210 14.19 2.12 -1.16
CA SER A 210 13.25 2.79 -0.27
C SER A 210 11.96 1.97 -0.14
N LEU A 211 11.34 2.04 1.05
CA LEU A 211 10.02 1.53 1.35
C LEU A 211 9.42 2.45 2.41
N THR A 212 8.34 3.14 2.09
CA THR A 212 7.77 4.17 2.97
C THR A 212 6.26 4.09 2.98
N ALA A 213 5.65 4.29 4.15
CA ALA A 213 4.22 4.52 4.24
C ALA A 213 3.87 5.86 3.60
N VAL A 214 3.00 5.79 2.60
CA VAL A 214 2.29 6.95 2.10
C VAL A 214 1.01 7.01 2.91
N SER A 215 0.94 7.97 3.84
CA SER A 215 -0.28 8.21 4.62
C SER A 215 -1.47 8.20 3.67
N PRO A 216 -2.59 7.51 4.01
CA PRO A 216 -3.82 7.73 3.27
C PRO A 216 -4.05 9.23 3.29
N VAL A 217 -4.17 9.84 2.10
CA VAL A 217 -4.67 11.21 2.01
C VAL A 217 -6.02 11.15 2.72
N PRO A 218 -6.21 11.85 3.86
CA PRO A 218 -7.47 11.79 4.56
C PRO A 218 -8.52 12.20 3.54
N GLU A 219 -9.40 11.28 3.14
CA GLU A 219 -10.52 11.69 2.32
C GLU A 219 -11.23 12.79 3.12
N PRO A 220 -11.48 13.96 2.51
CA PRO A 220 -12.15 15.04 3.22
C PRO A 220 -13.46 14.47 3.75
N ASN A 221 -13.53 14.30 5.08
CA ASN A 221 -14.59 13.50 5.65
C ASN A 221 -15.95 14.03 5.16
N THR A 222 -16.77 13.13 4.68
CA THR A 222 -18.06 13.49 4.06
C THR A 222 -18.89 14.35 5.02
N THR A 223 -18.70 14.14 6.32
CA THR A 223 -19.32 14.88 7.43
C THR A 223 -18.88 16.36 7.52
N ALA A 224 -17.59 16.70 7.40
CA ALA A 224 -17.15 18.10 7.38
C ALA A 224 -17.54 18.74 6.06
N MET A 225 -17.53 18.00 4.95
CA MET A 225 -18.04 18.53 3.68
C MET A 225 -19.54 18.85 3.77
N LEU A 226 -20.33 17.98 4.43
CA LEU A 226 -21.76 18.19 4.68
C LEU A 226 -22.00 19.39 5.62
N LEU A 227 -21.20 19.53 6.69
CA LEU A 227 -21.27 20.66 7.63
C LEU A 227 -20.87 21.99 6.98
N LEU A 228 -19.86 22.00 6.10
CA LEU A 228 -19.49 23.16 5.31
C LEU A 228 -20.60 23.57 4.33
N CYS A 229 -21.22 22.59 3.66
CA CYS A 229 -22.35 22.84 2.76
C CYS A 229 -23.59 23.36 3.51
N ALA A 230 -23.88 22.80 4.68
CA ALA A 230 -24.97 23.25 5.56
C ALA A 230 -24.71 24.67 6.12
N GLY A 231 -23.48 24.97 6.54
CA GLY A 231 -23.09 26.30 7.01
C GLY A 231 -23.22 27.37 5.92
N CYS A 232 -22.79 27.07 4.69
CA CYS A 232 -22.87 28.00 3.56
C CYS A 232 -24.31 28.29 3.13
N SER A 233 -25.21 27.30 3.23
CA SER A 233 -26.63 27.46 2.89
C SER A 233 -27.39 28.28 3.95
N VAL A 234 -27.04 28.16 5.24
CA VAL A 234 -27.60 29.02 6.30
C VAL A 234 -27.13 30.48 6.15
N LEU A 235 -25.85 30.71 5.86
CA LEU A 235 -25.29 32.06 5.67
C LEU A 235 -25.90 32.79 4.47
N ARG A 236 -26.12 32.11 3.33
CA ARG A 236 -26.81 32.70 2.17
C ARG A 236 -28.25 33.11 2.49
N THR A 237 -28.94 32.31 3.29
CA THR A 237 -30.34 32.58 3.67
C THR A 237 -30.44 33.75 4.66
N ALA A 238 -29.49 33.86 5.61
CA ALA A 238 -29.39 35.00 6.52
C ALA A 238 -29.02 36.30 5.81
N HIS A 239 -28.12 36.26 4.82
CA HIS A 239 -27.73 37.43 4.02
C HIS A 239 -28.91 37.98 3.20
N ARG A 240 -29.67 37.12 2.50
CA ARG A 240 -30.84 37.56 1.71
C ARG A 240 -31.90 38.28 2.55
N ARG A 241 -32.09 37.87 3.81
CA ARG A 241 -33.06 38.54 4.71
C ARG A 241 -32.63 39.94 5.12
N ARG A 242 -31.33 40.25 5.18
CA ARG A 242 -30.84 41.58 5.55
C ARG A 242 -30.90 42.61 4.42
N THR A 243 -30.90 42.18 3.16
CA THR A 243 -30.91 43.09 2.00
C THR A 243 -32.30 43.36 1.43
N SER A 244 -33.35 42.77 2.02
CA SER A 244 -34.72 42.82 1.50
C SER A 244 -35.70 43.59 2.40
N GLY A 245 -35.20 44.32 3.40
CA GLY A 245 -35.96 45.26 4.23
C GLY A 245 -35.33 46.64 4.18
#